data_AF-A0A5Q4ZEM9-F1
#
_entry.id   AF-A0A5Q4ZEM9-F1
#
_cell.length_a   1.000
_cell.length_b   1.000
_cell.length_c   1.000
_cell.angle_alpha   90.00
_cell.angle_beta   90.00
_cell.angle_gamma   90.00
#
_symmetry.space_group_name_H-M   'P 1'
#
loop_
_entity.id
_entity.type
_entity.pdbx_description
1 polymer ?
#
loop_
_entity_poly.entity_id
_entity_poly.type
_entity_poly.pdbx_seq_one_letter_code
_entity_poly.pdbx_strand_id
1 'polypeptide(L)'
;MSKTLSFIVGALAAVVAVIVQYLAIASLLQPAGATDPLLRFFALQALAGLAEAVAFRSWLPLNYREPRALSLLFLWLACTFVPLFGGLVVLSSCIWAALFPASKDSDQLADVPRPEFVTYLVSRVSHGGGARLQARLANTQVSPTDRLSALVAIQSMPTRTTGTLLRELLADPLEDIRLIAYGTLDHAENEIMQKIFRTSKALEVTGNDTERHALNRMLAELYFELVYQNLVQGAVYRHTLQQADRYAQTALETDPTDAALWLIRGRLALANALPDAAHEYIAHALELGFPRERLVPWLAEADFLRGDYARVSQLLASLGNAAALPTLKPVVKYWS
;
A
#
# COMPACT_ATOMS: atom_id res chain seq x y z
N MET A 1 14.23 -13.23 -53.93
CA MET A 1 13.89 -14.63 -54.28
C MET A 1 12.60 -14.99 -53.55
N SER A 2 11.57 -15.43 -54.28
CA SER A 2 10.25 -15.70 -53.69
C SER A 2 10.34 -16.79 -52.62
N LYS A 3 9.58 -16.66 -51.52
CA LYS A 3 9.53 -17.67 -50.43
C LYS A 3 9.27 -19.09 -50.96
N THR A 4 8.56 -19.19 -52.08
CA THR A 4 8.28 -20.44 -52.80
C THR A 4 9.54 -21.11 -53.37
N LEU A 5 10.48 -20.34 -53.92
CA LEU A 5 11.73 -20.87 -54.47
C LEU A 5 12.64 -21.42 -53.36
N SER A 6 12.75 -20.71 -52.24
CA SER A 6 13.53 -21.18 -51.08
C SER A 6 12.95 -22.45 -50.47
N PHE A 7 11.62 -22.60 -50.49
CA PHE A 7 10.94 -23.79 -49.99
C PHE A 7 11.22 -25.02 -50.88
N ILE A 8 11.13 -24.85 -52.21
CA ILE A 8 11.39 -25.92 -53.18
C ILE A 8 12.85 -26.38 -53.12
N VAL A 9 13.80 -25.44 -53.03
CA VAL A 9 15.23 -25.76 -52.89
C VAL A 9 15.51 -26.49 -51.58
N GLY A 10 14.88 -26.06 -50.48
CA GLY A 10 14.97 -26.76 -49.19
C GLY A 10 14.39 -28.18 -49.25
N ALA A 11 13.27 -28.38 -49.95
CA ALA A 11 12.65 -29.70 -50.13
C ALA A 11 13.56 -30.66 -50.91
N LEU A 12 14.12 -30.17 -52.01
CA LEU A 12 15.06 -30.95 -52.83
C LEU A 12 16.30 -31.35 -52.01
N ALA A 13 16.86 -30.41 -51.24
CA ALA A 13 18.01 -30.66 -50.38
C ALA A 13 17.71 -31.68 -49.27
N ALA A 14 16.52 -31.64 -48.67
CA ALA A 14 16.09 -32.62 -47.67
C ALA A 14 15.95 -34.02 -48.29
N VAL A 15 15.36 -34.15 -49.49
CA VAL A 15 15.24 -35.44 -50.19
C VAL A 15 16.61 -36.02 -50.52
N VAL A 16 17.54 -35.20 -51.02
CA VAL A 16 18.91 -35.65 -51.28
C VAL A 16 19.62 -36.09 -49.99
N ALA A 17 19.45 -35.35 -48.89
CA ALA A 17 20.03 -35.71 -47.60
C ALA A 17 19.49 -37.06 -47.07
N VAL A 18 18.19 -37.32 -47.21
CA VAL A 18 17.55 -38.60 -46.84
C VAL A 18 18.10 -39.76 -47.70
N ILE A 19 18.30 -39.55 -49.00
CA ILE A 19 18.92 -40.56 -49.88
C ILE A 19 20.36 -40.84 -49.45
N VAL A 20 21.13 -39.82 -49.09
CA VAL A 20 22.51 -39.98 -48.60
C VAL A 20 22.55 -40.71 -47.24
N GLN A 21 21.61 -40.43 -46.33
CA GLN A 21 21.48 -41.18 -45.07
C GLN A 21 21.14 -42.65 -45.33
N TYR A 22 20.21 -42.92 -46.25
CA TYR A 22 19.87 -44.29 -46.65
C TYR A 22 21.08 -45.02 -47.25
N LEU A 23 21.83 -44.37 -48.13
CA LEU A 23 23.07 -44.92 -48.70
C LEU A 23 24.16 -45.12 -47.64
N ALA A 24 24.26 -44.24 -46.64
CA ALA A 24 25.18 -44.42 -45.52
C ALA A 24 24.81 -45.65 -44.69
N ILE A 25 23.52 -45.87 -44.40
CA ILE A 25 23.03 -47.08 -43.73
C ILE A 25 23.29 -48.32 -44.60
N ALA A 26 23.02 -48.26 -45.91
CA ALA A 26 23.26 -49.37 -46.84
C ALA A 26 24.76 -49.72 -46.95
N SER A 27 25.64 -48.72 -46.84
CA SER A 27 27.10 -48.90 -46.84
C SER A 27 27.61 -49.67 -45.60
N LEU A 28 26.84 -49.68 -44.51
CA LEU A 28 27.10 -50.50 -43.33
C LEU A 28 26.78 -51.98 -43.57
N LEU A 29 25.75 -52.28 -44.39
CA LEU A 29 25.37 -53.65 -44.74
C LEU A 29 26.27 -54.28 -45.82
N GLN A 30 26.92 -53.47 -46.66
CA GLN A 30 27.87 -53.92 -47.68
C GLN A 30 29.20 -53.16 -47.55
N PRO A 31 30.10 -53.60 -46.65
CA PRO A 31 31.36 -52.91 -46.43
C PRO A 31 32.27 -53.04 -47.66
N ALA A 32 32.44 -51.95 -48.40
CA ALA A 32 33.38 -51.86 -49.51
C ALA A 32 34.64 -51.06 -49.08
N GLY A 33 35.75 -51.76 -48.83
CA GLY A 33 37.10 -51.18 -48.74
C GLY A 33 37.80 -51.27 -47.37
N ALA A 34 39.02 -50.72 -47.32
CA ALA A 34 40.01 -50.95 -46.26
C ALA A 34 40.00 -49.96 -45.07
N THR A 35 39.02 -49.05 -44.97
CA THR A 35 38.91 -48.18 -43.78
C THR A 35 37.74 -48.62 -42.91
N ASP A 36 37.81 -48.30 -41.62
CA ASP A 36 36.77 -48.63 -40.65
C ASP A 36 35.37 -48.19 -41.14
N PRO A 37 34.44 -49.14 -41.36
CA PRO A 37 33.10 -48.85 -41.87
C PRO A 37 32.30 -47.96 -40.92
N LEU A 38 32.58 -47.99 -39.61
CA LEU A 38 31.89 -47.17 -38.63
C LEU A 38 32.25 -45.69 -38.75
N LEU A 39 33.54 -45.38 -38.95
CA LEU A 39 34.01 -44.00 -39.07
C LEU A 39 33.47 -43.34 -40.35
N ARG A 40 33.39 -44.09 -41.46
CA ARG A 40 32.75 -43.63 -42.70
C ARG A 40 31.26 -43.36 -42.51
N PHE A 41 30.56 -44.25 -41.82
CA PHE A 41 29.14 -44.09 -41.52
C PHE A 41 28.88 -42.81 -40.72
N PHE A 42 29.60 -42.60 -39.61
CA PHE A 42 29.42 -41.41 -38.78
C PHE A 42 29.76 -40.11 -39.53
N ALA A 43 30.80 -40.11 -40.37
CA ALA A 43 31.16 -38.94 -41.16
C ALA A 43 30.08 -38.58 -42.20
N LEU A 44 29.57 -39.58 -42.93
CA LEU A 44 28.48 -39.37 -43.90
C LEU A 44 27.18 -38.98 -43.22
N GLN A 45 26.87 -39.58 -42.08
CA GLN A 45 25.67 -39.29 -41.29
C GLN A 45 25.70 -37.87 -40.72
N ALA A 46 26.85 -37.41 -40.20
CA ALA A 46 27.01 -36.05 -39.68
C ALA A 46 26.90 -34.99 -40.78
N LEU A 47 27.45 -35.24 -41.98
CA LEU A 47 27.34 -34.35 -43.13
C LEU A 47 25.91 -34.29 -43.68
N ALA A 48 25.25 -35.44 -43.81
CA ALA A 48 23.87 -35.51 -44.28
C ALA A 48 22.91 -34.85 -43.27
N GLY A 49 23.10 -35.11 -41.97
CA GLY A 49 22.33 -34.47 -40.91
C GLY A 49 22.52 -32.96 -40.84
N LEU A 50 23.70 -32.43 -41.20
CA LEU A 50 23.94 -30.98 -41.27
C LEU A 50 23.20 -30.34 -42.44
N ALA A 51 23.24 -30.96 -43.62
CA ALA A 51 22.49 -30.49 -44.79
C ALA A 51 20.98 -30.48 -44.51
N GLU A 52 20.48 -31.53 -43.85
CA GLU A 52 19.07 -31.66 -43.45
C GLU A 52 18.67 -30.62 -42.40
N ALA A 53 19.50 -30.37 -41.39
CA ALA A 53 19.26 -29.34 -40.36
C ALA A 53 19.18 -27.91 -40.96
N VAL A 54 20.02 -27.60 -41.94
CA VAL A 54 19.99 -26.30 -42.65
C VAL A 54 18.70 -26.19 -43.49
N ALA A 55 18.28 -27.27 -44.15
CA ALA A 55 17.04 -27.30 -44.91
C ALA A 55 15.81 -27.10 -44.01
N PHE A 56 15.68 -27.85 -42.92
CA PHE A 56 14.54 -27.73 -42.00
C PHE A 56 14.49 -26.39 -41.27
N ARG A 57 15.65 -25.80 -40.97
CA ARG A 57 15.69 -24.44 -40.41
C ARG A 57 15.02 -23.41 -41.32
N SER A 58 15.07 -23.60 -42.65
CA SER A 58 14.38 -22.72 -43.60
C SER A 58 12.85 -22.85 -43.54
N TRP A 59 12.34 -23.96 -43.02
CA TRP A 59 10.91 -24.23 -42.84
C TRP A 59 10.38 -23.83 -41.46
N LEU A 60 11.24 -23.70 -40.44
CA LEU A 60 10.81 -23.23 -39.12
C LEU A 60 10.33 -21.76 -39.14
N PRO A 61 9.31 -21.41 -38.33
CA PRO A 61 8.85 -20.04 -38.14
C PRO A 61 9.98 -19.15 -37.60
N LEU A 62 9.98 -17.86 -37.95
CA LEU A 62 11.05 -16.91 -37.56
C LEU A 62 11.29 -16.89 -36.04
N ASN A 63 10.23 -17.01 -35.25
CA ASN A 63 10.29 -16.98 -33.77
C ASN A 63 11.05 -18.17 -33.16
N TYR A 64 11.20 -19.29 -33.89
CA TYR A 64 11.92 -20.48 -33.43
C TYR A 64 13.36 -20.56 -33.98
N ARG A 65 13.81 -19.54 -34.74
CA ARG A 65 15.18 -19.50 -35.31
C ARG A 65 16.21 -18.87 -34.38
N GLU A 66 15.77 -18.39 -33.22
CA GLU A 66 16.59 -17.74 -32.21
C GLU A 66 16.66 -18.59 -30.93
N PRO A 67 17.83 -18.68 -30.27
CA PRO A 67 19.16 -18.23 -30.71
C PRO A 67 19.72 -19.08 -31.87
N ARG A 68 20.47 -18.42 -32.76
CA ARG A 68 20.83 -18.96 -34.09
C ARG A 68 21.73 -20.21 -34.06
N ALA A 69 22.59 -20.32 -33.07
CA ALA A 69 23.55 -21.41 -32.94
C ALA A 69 22.90 -22.64 -32.27
N LEU A 70 22.17 -22.43 -31.16
CA LEU A 70 21.55 -23.53 -30.43
C LEU A 70 20.42 -24.20 -31.22
N SER A 71 19.61 -23.43 -31.94
CA SER A 71 18.56 -23.99 -32.81
C SER A 71 19.15 -24.88 -33.91
N LEU A 72 20.24 -24.44 -34.55
CA LEU A 72 20.93 -25.22 -35.59
C LEU A 72 21.62 -26.45 -34.99
N LEU A 73 22.28 -26.30 -33.84
CA LEU A 73 22.95 -27.41 -33.15
C LEU A 73 21.94 -28.49 -32.75
N PHE A 74 20.79 -28.09 -32.19
CA PHE A 74 19.74 -29.02 -31.80
C PHE A 74 19.16 -29.78 -33.00
N LEU A 75 18.85 -29.07 -34.09
CA LEU A 75 18.39 -29.69 -35.34
C LEU A 75 19.43 -30.66 -35.90
N TRP A 76 20.71 -30.28 -35.90
CA TRP A 76 21.80 -31.12 -36.37
C TRP A 76 21.97 -32.39 -35.55
N LEU A 77 21.94 -32.28 -34.21
CA LEU A 77 22.00 -33.43 -33.32
C LEU A 77 20.80 -34.36 -33.56
N ALA A 78 19.58 -33.82 -33.64
CA ALA A 78 18.38 -34.62 -33.89
C ALA A 78 18.43 -35.37 -35.22
N CYS A 79 18.87 -34.73 -36.31
CA CYS A 79 18.98 -35.36 -37.63
C CYS A 79 20.15 -36.36 -37.72
N THR A 80 21.23 -36.14 -36.97
CA THR A 80 22.40 -37.03 -36.98
C THR A 80 22.13 -38.32 -36.19
N PHE A 81 21.53 -38.22 -35.00
CA PHE A 81 21.28 -39.38 -34.11
C PHE A 81 20.03 -40.18 -34.45
N VAL A 82 19.04 -39.57 -35.11
CA VAL A 82 17.83 -40.25 -35.58
C VAL A 82 17.76 -40.12 -37.11
N PRO A 83 18.47 -40.98 -37.86
CA PRO A 83 18.41 -40.97 -39.32
C PRO A 83 16.97 -41.11 -39.82
N LEU A 84 16.65 -40.47 -40.94
CA LEU A 84 15.35 -40.50 -41.64
C LEU A 84 14.17 -39.83 -40.91
N PHE A 85 14.10 -39.89 -39.58
CA PHE A 85 12.95 -39.41 -38.81
C PHE A 85 13.22 -38.17 -37.96
N GLY A 86 14.48 -37.83 -37.69
CA GLY A 86 14.85 -36.75 -36.77
C GLY A 86 14.24 -35.39 -37.16
N GLY A 87 14.29 -35.04 -38.45
CA GLY A 87 13.67 -33.82 -38.94
C GLY A 87 12.15 -33.79 -38.86
N LEU A 88 11.50 -34.92 -39.16
CA LEU A 88 10.04 -35.07 -39.09
C LEU A 88 9.52 -34.93 -37.65
N VAL A 89 10.24 -35.49 -36.68
CA VAL A 89 9.91 -35.36 -35.25
C VAL A 89 9.95 -33.88 -34.82
N VAL A 90 11.00 -33.15 -35.19
CA VAL A 90 11.10 -31.73 -34.84
C VAL A 90 10.00 -30.90 -35.51
N LEU A 91 9.70 -31.14 -36.78
CA LEU A 91 8.60 -30.46 -37.48
C LEU A 91 7.24 -30.76 -36.84
N SER A 92 6.96 -32.02 -36.52
CA SER A 92 5.71 -32.41 -35.86
C SER A 92 5.56 -31.76 -34.48
N SER A 93 6.65 -31.63 -33.72
CA SER A 93 6.67 -30.94 -32.43
C SER A 93 6.39 -29.44 -32.58
N CYS A 94 6.93 -28.80 -33.62
CA CYS A 94 6.64 -27.40 -33.91
C CYS A 94 5.18 -27.19 -34.35
N ILE A 95 4.63 -28.09 -35.16
CA ILE A 95 3.22 -28.05 -35.56
C ILE A 95 2.31 -28.24 -34.33
N TRP A 96 2.65 -29.19 -33.45
CA TRP A 96 1.93 -29.41 -32.20
C TRP A 96 1.95 -28.17 -31.29
N ALA A 97 3.12 -27.56 -31.10
CA ALA A 97 3.25 -26.32 -30.32
C ALA A 97 2.53 -25.12 -30.95
N ALA A 98 2.36 -25.10 -32.28
CA ALA A 98 1.60 -24.06 -32.98
C ALA A 98 0.08 -24.28 -32.87
N LEU A 99 -0.39 -25.54 -32.85
CA LEU A 99 -1.80 -25.89 -32.71
C LEU A 99 -2.29 -25.79 -31.26
N PHE A 100 -1.42 -26.03 -30.29
CA PHE A 100 -1.72 -25.97 -28.85
C PHE A 100 -0.80 -24.96 -28.15
N PRO A 101 -0.97 -23.65 -28.39
CA PRO A 101 -0.22 -22.64 -27.67
C PRO A 101 -0.59 -22.69 -26.19
N ALA A 102 0.40 -22.86 -25.32
CA ALA A 102 0.21 -22.78 -23.88
C ALA A 102 -0.25 -21.36 -23.51
N SER A 103 -1.36 -21.25 -22.76
CA SER A 103 -1.78 -19.99 -22.15
C SER A 103 -0.66 -19.47 -21.26
N LYS A 104 -0.08 -18.33 -21.62
CA LYS A 104 0.86 -17.62 -20.75
C LYS A 104 0.01 -16.86 -19.72
N ASP A 105 0.12 -17.22 -18.44
CA ASP A 105 -0.50 -16.51 -17.31
C ASP A 105 -0.04 -15.03 -17.17
N SER A 106 0.86 -14.56 -18.03
CA SER A 106 1.37 -13.18 -18.04
C SER A 106 0.44 -12.16 -18.72
N ASP A 107 -0.64 -12.57 -19.38
CA ASP A 107 -1.60 -11.64 -20.02
C ASP A 107 -2.66 -11.08 -19.05
N GLN A 108 -2.56 -11.38 -17.75
CA GLN A 108 -3.38 -10.73 -16.70
C GLN A 108 -2.80 -9.41 -16.17
N LEU A 109 -1.66 -8.95 -16.69
CA LEU A 109 -1.17 -7.60 -16.41
C LEU A 109 -1.83 -6.62 -17.38
N ALA A 110 -3.01 -6.13 -17.01
CA ALA A 110 -3.59 -4.95 -17.63
C ALA A 110 -2.64 -3.77 -17.42
N ASP A 111 -2.35 -3.02 -18.48
CA ASP A 111 -1.71 -1.70 -18.36
C ASP A 111 -2.71 -0.78 -17.66
N VAL A 112 -2.62 -0.72 -16.34
CA VAL A 112 -3.41 0.22 -15.55
C VAL A 112 -2.83 1.60 -15.88
N PRO A 113 -3.63 2.54 -16.44
CA PRO A 113 -3.16 3.88 -16.70
C PRO A 113 -2.56 4.42 -15.41
N ARG A 114 -1.37 5.04 -15.50
CA ARG A 114 -0.70 5.64 -14.32
C ARG A 114 -1.76 6.43 -13.57
N PRO A 115 -2.08 6.08 -12.30
CA PRO A 115 -3.06 6.85 -11.57
C PRO A 115 -2.59 8.30 -11.58
N GLU A 116 -3.44 9.21 -12.06
CA GLU A 116 -3.12 10.63 -11.99
C GLU A 116 -2.91 10.95 -10.52
N PHE A 117 -1.70 11.42 -10.21
CA PHE A 117 -1.34 11.73 -8.84
C PHE A 117 -2.16 12.95 -8.41
N VAL A 118 -3.26 12.68 -7.71
CA VAL A 118 -4.21 13.71 -7.31
C VAL A 118 -3.56 14.58 -6.24
N THR A 119 -2.95 15.67 -6.68
CA THR A 119 -2.11 16.53 -5.82
C THR A 119 -2.91 17.23 -4.72
N TYR A 120 -4.24 17.30 -4.83
CA TYR A 120 -5.11 17.85 -3.79
C TYR A 120 -5.51 16.85 -2.70
N LEU A 121 -5.39 15.53 -2.93
CA LEU A 121 -5.61 14.49 -1.92
C LEU A 121 -4.35 14.22 -1.10
N VAL A 122 -3.17 14.51 -1.65
CA VAL A 122 -2.00 14.75 -0.83
C VAL A 122 -2.22 16.12 -0.19
N SER A 123 -2.66 16.14 1.06
CA SER A 123 -2.28 17.27 1.91
C SER A 123 -0.75 17.33 1.78
N ARG A 124 -0.24 18.30 1.03
CA ARG A 124 1.15 18.72 1.16
C ARG A 124 1.25 19.26 2.58
N VAL A 125 1.36 18.35 3.53
CA VAL A 125 1.89 18.64 4.84
C VAL A 125 3.33 19.02 4.49
N SER A 126 3.53 20.30 4.23
CA SER A 126 4.85 20.89 4.29
C SER A 126 5.29 20.63 5.71
N HIS A 127 6.00 19.52 5.91
CA HIS A 127 6.53 19.14 7.20
C HIS A 127 7.47 20.29 7.59
N GLY A 128 7.03 21.11 8.54
CA GLY A 128 7.74 22.31 8.99
C GLY A 128 7.11 23.65 8.61
N GLY A 129 6.14 23.74 7.68
CA GLY A 129 5.43 24.98 7.39
C GLY A 129 4.60 25.46 8.59
N GLY A 130 3.73 24.59 9.10
CA GLY A 130 2.95 24.85 10.32
C GLY A 130 3.82 25.14 11.54
N ALA A 131 4.80 24.28 11.83
CA ALA A 131 5.69 24.47 12.99
C ALA A 131 6.47 25.80 12.94
N ARG A 132 6.92 26.25 11.77
CA ARG A 132 7.57 27.56 11.60
C ARG A 132 6.60 28.72 11.81
N LEU A 133 5.36 28.61 11.32
CA LEU A 133 4.33 29.61 11.55
C LEU A 133 3.94 29.69 13.04
N GLN A 134 3.80 28.54 13.70
CA GLN A 134 3.53 28.47 15.14
C GLN A 134 4.69 29.08 15.94
N ALA A 135 5.94 28.73 15.63
CA ALA A 135 7.12 29.31 16.26
C ALA A 135 7.23 30.83 16.04
N ARG A 136 6.84 31.32 14.86
CA ARG A 136 6.80 32.74 14.55
C ARG A 136 5.74 33.49 15.37
N LEU A 137 4.57 32.89 15.54
CA LEU A 137 3.51 33.45 16.37
C LEU A 137 3.88 33.46 17.85
N ALA A 138 4.46 32.38 18.36
CA ALA A 138 4.91 32.28 19.74
C ALA A 138 6.07 33.24 20.07
N ASN A 139 6.89 33.61 19.08
CA ASN A 139 8.00 34.52 19.28
C ASN A 139 7.57 36.00 19.19
N THR A 140 7.48 36.64 20.36
CA THR A 140 7.13 38.07 20.49
C THR A 140 8.20 39.02 19.95
N GLN A 141 9.42 38.55 19.67
CA GLN A 141 10.50 39.34 19.08
C GLN A 141 10.35 39.53 17.56
N VAL A 142 9.43 38.81 16.92
CA VAL A 142 9.16 38.94 15.49
C VAL A 142 8.30 40.19 15.24
N SER A 143 8.53 40.86 14.10
CA SER A 143 7.74 42.01 13.66
C SER A 143 6.22 41.73 13.72
N PRO A 144 5.39 42.66 14.24
CA PRO A 144 3.94 42.52 14.30
C PRO A 144 3.29 42.08 12.98
N THR A 145 3.74 42.64 11.85
CA THR A 145 3.21 42.32 10.51
C THR A 145 3.50 40.87 10.10
N ASP A 146 4.68 40.37 10.43
CA ASP A 146 5.09 38.99 10.13
C ASP A 146 4.37 37.98 11.01
N ARG A 147 4.04 38.38 12.25
CA ARG A 147 3.20 37.59 13.16
C ARG A 147 1.76 37.56 12.65
N LEU A 148 1.20 38.72 12.29
CA LEU A 148 -0.16 38.80 11.75
C LEU A 148 -0.33 37.97 10.47
N SER A 149 0.62 38.04 9.54
CA SER A 149 0.59 37.20 8.33
C SER A 149 0.66 35.70 8.64
N ALA A 150 1.43 35.31 9.66
CA ALA A 150 1.46 33.93 10.12
C ALA A 150 0.14 33.48 10.76
N LEU A 151 -0.55 34.37 11.47
CA LEU A 151 -1.86 34.09 12.06
C LEU A 151 -2.91 33.85 10.97
N VAL A 152 -2.94 34.69 9.94
CA VAL A 152 -3.85 34.52 8.79
C VAL A 152 -3.56 33.19 8.08
N ALA A 153 -2.29 32.83 7.90
CA ALA A 153 -1.94 31.53 7.31
C ALA A 153 -2.42 30.34 8.18
N ILE A 154 -2.39 30.48 9.51
CA ILE A 154 -2.82 29.46 10.47
C ILE A 154 -4.35 29.27 10.52
N GLN A 155 -5.15 30.28 10.16
CA GLN A 155 -6.62 30.13 10.11
C GLN A 155 -7.08 29.03 9.15
N SER A 156 -6.32 28.78 8.08
CA SER A 156 -6.62 27.70 7.13
C SER A 156 -6.29 26.29 7.66
N MET A 157 -5.59 26.20 8.80
CA MET A 157 -5.18 24.93 9.37
C MET A 157 -6.26 24.36 10.30
N PRO A 158 -6.39 23.02 10.39
CA PRO A 158 -7.36 22.40 11.27
C PRO A 158 -7.16 22.77 12.75
N THR A 159 -8.23 23.19 13.41
CA THR A 159 -8.23 23.62 14.82
C THR A 159 -7.73 22.53 15.78
N ARG A 160 -7.88 21.24 15.46
CA ARG A 160 -7.26 20.13 16.21
C ARG A 160 -5.74 20.24 16.37
N THR A 161 -5.06 21.00 15.51
CA THR A 161 -3.60 21.22 15.57
C THR A 161 -3.21 22.62 16.04
N THR A 162 -4.13 23.58 15.99
CA THR A 162 -3.85 25.01 16.25
C THR A 162 -4.61 25.54 17.46
N GLY A 163 -5.58 24.80 18.01
CA GLY A 163 -6.47 25.25 19.09
C GLY A 163 -5.71 25.69 20.35
N THR A 164 -4.73 24.92 20.79
CA THR A 164 -3.88 25.31 21.94
C THR A 164 -3.10 26.58 21.67
N LEU A 165 -2.51 26.73 20.48
CA LEU A 165 -1.79 27.95 20.11
C LEU A 165 -2.73 29.16 20.03
N LEU A 166 -3.88 29.03 19.36
CA LEU A 166 -4.87 30.11 19.25
C LEU A 166 -5.32 30.58 20.64
N ARG A 167 -5.43 29.65 21.58
CA ARG A 167 -5.80 29.93 22.97
C ARG A 167 -4.69 30.65 23.75
N GLU A 168 -3.43 30.29 23.52
CA GLU A 168 -2.27 31.04 24.05
C GLU A 168 -2.25 32.48 23.51
N LEU A 169 -2.60 32.68 22.24
CA LEU A 169 -2.67 34.00 21.60
C LEU A 169 -3.79 34.90 22.13
N LEU A 170 -4.73 34.38 22.93
CA LEU A 170 -5.72 35.22 23.62
C LEU A 170 -5.07 36.15 24.65
N ALA A 171 -3.88 35.82 25.13
CA ALA A 171 -3.10 36.65 26.04
C ALA A 171 -2.02 37.50 25.33
N ASP A 172 -2.05 37.57 23.99
CA ASP A 172 -1.03 38.29 23.22
C ASP A 172 -1.04 39.80 23.52
N PRO A 173 0.13 40.47 23.56
CA PRO A 173 0.19 41.92 23.68
C PRO A 173 -0.43 42.67 22.49
N LEU A 174 -0.49 42.06 21.30
CA LEU A 174 -1.09 42.69 20.12
C LEU A 174 -2.59 42.41 20.06
N GLU A 175 -3.38 43.48 20.07
CA GLU A 175 -4.84 43.39 20.06
C GLU A 175 -5.40 42.70 18.82
N ASP A 176 -4.85 43.00 17.63
CA ASP A 176 -5.29 42.38 16.37
C ASP A 176 -5.11 40.86 16.38
N ILE A 177 -3.99 40.38 16.93
CA ILE A 177 -3.70 38.94 17.05
C ILE A 177 -4.71 38.29 17.98
N ARG A 178 -4.95 38.90 19.14
CA ARG A 178 -5.91 38.41 20.13
C ARG A 178 -7.34 38.36 19.56
N LEU A 179 -7.75 39.40 18.84
CA LEU A 179 -9.10 39.50 18.27
C LEU A 179 -9.32 38.44 17.18
N ILE A 180 -8.33 38.24 16.31
CA ILE A 180 -8.39 37.21 15.27
C ILE A 180 -8.39 35.81 15.89
N ALA A 181 -7.56 35.56 16.90
CA ALA A 181 -7.53 34.29 17.61
C ALA A 181 -8.88 33.99 18.28
N TYR A 182 -9.47 34.99 18.95
CA TYR A 182 -10.80 34.89 19.53
C TYR A 182 -11.86 34.55 18.48
N GLY A 183 -11.93 35.32 17.38
CA GLY A 183 -12.92 35.08 16.32
C GLY A 183 -12.76 33.71 15.66
N THR A 184 -11.53 33.22 15.52
CA THR A 184 -11.25 31.89 14.96
C THR A 184 -11.73 30.78 15.90
N LEU A 185 -11.47 30.90 17.20
CA LEU A 185 -11.93 29.92 18.21
C LEU A 185 -13.46 29.93 18.36
N ASP A 186 -14.06 31.11 18.45
CA ASP A 186 -15.51 31.28 18.57
C ASP A 186 -16.24 30.72 17.34
N HIS A 187 -15.71 30.94 16.14
CA HIS A 187 -16.27 30.35 14.93
C HIS A 187 -16.25 28.82 14.98
N ALA A 188 -15.10 28.22 15.33
CA ALA A 188 -14.96 26.76 15.42
C ALA A 188 -15.86 26.14 16.50
N GLU A 189 -15.99 26.79 17.67
CA GLU A 189 -16.91 26.38 18.73
C GLU A 189 -18.37 26.44 18.25
N ASN A 190 -18.77 27.56 17.64
CA ASN A 190 -20.13 27.74 17.14
C ASN A 190 -20.50 26.74 16.04
N GLU A 191 -19.58 26.38 15.14
CA GLU A 191 -19.82 25.35 14.13
C GLU A 191 -20.16 23.99 14.74
N ILE A 192 -19.42 23.57 15.77
CA ILE A 192 -19.67 22.29 16.45
C ILE A 192 -20.94 22.37 17.30
N MET A 193 -21.15 23.48 18.01
CA MET A 193 -22.35 23.69 18.83
C MET A 193 -23.64 23.69 18.00
N GLN A 194 -23.62 24.23 16.79
CA GLN A 194 -24.76 24.15 15.87
C GLN A 194 -25.06 22.71 15.44
N LYS A 195 -24.03 21.89 15.20
CA LYS A 195 -24.21 20.47 14.89
C LYS A 195 -24.78 19.72 16.08
N ILE A 196 -24.25 19.95 17.29
CA ILE A 196 -24.79 19.38 18.53
C ILE A 196 -26.26 19.75 18.69
N PHE A 197 -26.63 21.02 18.50
CA PHE A 197 -28.02 21.45 18.61
C PHE A 197 -28.95 20.73 17.64
N ARG A 198 -28.56 20.63 16.36
CA ARG A 198 -29.35 19.93 15.33
C ARG A 198 -29.48 18.43 15.64
N THR A 199 -28.39 17.77 16.01
CA THR A 199 -28.38 16.34 16.33
C THR A 199 -29.21 16.05 17.59
N SER A 200 -29.11 16.88 18.63
CA SER A 200 -29.96 16.77 19.83
C SER A 200 -31.44 16.94 19.50
N LYS A 201 -31.79 17.87 18.61
CA LYS A 201 -33.18 18.03 18.15
C LYS A 201 -33.70 16.85 17.35
N ALA A 202 -32.86 16.25 16.50
CA ALA A 202 -33.22 15.01 15.82
C ALA A 202 -33.48 13.88 16.83
N LEU A 203 -32.62 13.75 17.86
CA LEU A 203 -32.73 12.72 18.88
C LEU A 203 -34.04 12.80 19.68
N GLU A 204 -34.54 14.02 19.96
CA GLU A 204 -35.82 14.24 20.65
C GLU A 204 -37.04 13.73 19.84
N VAL A 205 -36.98 13.77 18.51
CA VAL A 205 -38.10 13.44 17.62
C VAL A 205 -38.06 11.99 17.15
N THR A 206 -36.87 11.39 17.08
CA THR A 206 -36.67 10.03 16.58
C THR A 206 -37.40 8.98 17.42
N GLY A 207 -38.32 8.25 16.77
CA GLY A 207 -39.00 7.07 17.33
C GLY A 207 -38.25 5.75 17.11
N ASN A 208 -37.29 5.72 16.18
CA ASN A 208 -36.58 4.50 15.79
C ASN A 208 -35.29 4.28 16.62
N ASP A 209 -35.11 3.07 17.15
CA ASP A 209 -33.96 2.71 17.99
C ASP A 209 -32.63 2.73 17.24
N THR A 210 -32.60 2.38 15.94
CA THR A 210 -31.35 2.39 15.15
C THR A 210 -30.87 3.81 14.88
N GLU A 211 -31.80 4.71 14.53
CA GLU A 211 -31.50 6.12 14.35
C GLU A 211 -31.14 6.77 15.69
N ARG A 212 -31.81 6.40 16.79
CA ARG A 212 -31.46 6.85 18.14
C ARG A 212 -30.04 6.48 18.50
N HIS A 213 -29.60 5.25 18.23
CA HIS A 213 -28.22 4.83 18.44
C HIS A 213 -27.23 5.68 17.62
N ALA A 214 -27.47 5.85 16.31
CA ALA A 214 -26.60 6.65 15.45
C ALA A 214 -26.49 8.11 15.91
N LEU A 215 -27.59 8.71 16.38
CA LEU A 215 -27.61 10.07 16.91
C LEU A 215 -26.86 10.20 18.25
N ASN A 216 -27.00 9.21 19.15
CA ASN A 216 -26.20 9.17 20.39
C ASN A 216 -24.71 9.05 20.08
N ARG A 217 -24.32 8.16 19.16
CA ARG A 217 -22.94 8.05 18.70
C ARG A 217 -22.41 9.38 18.16
N MET A 218 -23.16 10.04 17.27
CA MET A 218 -22.79 11.34 16.70
C MET A 218 -22.64 12.42 17.79
N LEU A 219 -23.53 12.47 18.78
CA LEU A 219 -23.40 13.41 19.89
C LEU A 219 -22.14 13.16 20.71
N ALA A 220 -21.81 11.90 21.01
CA ALA A 220 -20.59 11.55 21.71
C ALA A 220 -19.34 12.06 20.96
N GLU A 221 -19.28 11.82 19.63
CA GLU A 221 -18.20 12.29 18.77
C GLU A 221 -18.12 13.83 18.73
N LEU A 222 -19.25 14.54 18.62
CA LEU A 222 -19.28 16.01 18.57
C LEU A 222 -18.86 16.66 19.89
N TYR A 223 -19.36 16.18 21.03
CA TYR A 223 -18.91 16.67 22.34
C TYR A 223 -17.44 16.35 22.57
N PHE A 224 -16.98 15.18 22.14
CA PHE A 224 -15.57 14.84 22.20
C PHE A 224 -14.70 15.74 21.31
N GLU A 225 -15.20 16.16 20.14
CA GLU A 225 -14.47 17.05 19.23
C GLU A 225 -14.21 18.43 19.87
N LEU A 226 -15.16 18.98 20.64
CA LEU A 226 -14.94 20.22 21.42
C LEU A 226 -13.74 20.11 22.37
N VAL A 227 -13.60 18.95 23.02
CA VAL A 227 -12.49 18.65 23.93
C VAL A 227 -11.20 18.43 23.13
N TYR A 228 -11.29 17.65 22.06
CA TYR A 228 -10.15 17.29 21.22
C TYR A 228 -9.50 18.50 20.55
N GLN A 229 -10.30 19.47 20.11
CA GLN A 229 -9.82 20.72 19.52
C GLN A 229 -9.46 21.79 20.56
N ASN A 230 -9.60 21.50 21.86
CA ASN A 230 -9.35 22.43 22.95
C ASN A 230 -10.17 23.73 22.81
N LEU A 231 -11.48 23.61 22.52
CA LEU A 231 -12.41 24.73 22.33
C LEU A 231 -13.12 25.15 23.62
N VAL A 232 -13.34 24.22 24.54
CA VAL A 232 -14.02 24.47 25.83
C VAL A 232 -13.04 24.46 27.00
N GLN A 233 -13.34 25.21 28.08
CA GLN A 233 -12.52 25.30 29.30
C GLN A 233 -13.34 25.26 30.59
N GLY A 234 -12.65 25.02 31.71
CA GLY A 234 -13.19 25.19 33.06
C GLY A 234 -14.44 24.37 33.32
N ALA A 235 -15.54 25.04 33.71
CA ALA A 235 -16.81 24.37 33.99
C ALA A 235 -17.44 23.75 32.73
N VAL A 236 -17.38 24.45 31.59
CA VAL A 236 -17.92 23.95 30.32
C VAL A 236 -17.16 22.71 29.88
N TYR A 237 -15.84 22.69 30.02
CA TYR A 237 -15.01 21.52 29.71
C TYR A 237 -15.46 20.27 30.47
N ARG A 238 -15.66 20.37 31.79
CA ARG A 238 -16.11 19.24 32.62
C ARG A 238 -17.50 18.76 32.21
N HIS A 239 -18.42 19.68 31.94
CA HIS A 239 -19.76 19.33 31.45
C HIS A 239 -19.69 18.63 30.08
N THR A 240 -18.87 19.12 29.17
CA THR A 240 -18.65 18.52 27.84
C THR A 240 -18.09 17.10 27.93
N LEU A 241 -17.12 16.84 28.81
CA LEU A 241 -16.62 15.48 29.05
C LEU A 241 -17.74 14.54 29.53
N GLN A 242 -18.57 14.99 30.47
CA GLN A 242 -19.69 14.22 31.00
C GLN A 242 -20.75 13.93 29.94
N GLN A 243 -21.09 14.91 29.10
CA GLN A 243 -22.02 14.70 27.99
C GLN A 243 -21.46 13.70 26.98
N ALA A 244 -20.19 13.85 26.58
CA ALA A 244 -19.54 12.93 25.66
C ALA A 244 -19.57 11.49 26.17
N ASP A 245 -19.23 11.25 27.44
CA ASP A 245 -19.23 9.91 28.04
C ASP A 245 -20.66 9.36 28.16
N ARG A 246 -21.63 10.18 28.57
CA ARG A 246 -23.04 9.77 28.65
C ARG A 246 -23.57 9.28 27.30
N TYR A 247 -23.37 10.06 26.24
CA TYR A 247 -23.83 9.69 24.90
C TYR A 247 -23.07 8.47 24.34
N ALA A 248 -21.76 8.36 24.62
CA ALA A 248 -20.98 7.20 24.24
C ALA A 248 -21.48 5.93 24.94
N GLN A 249 -21.76 6.01 26.25
CA GLN A 249 -22.32 4.90 27.02
C GLN A 249 -23.68 4.47 26.45
N THR A 250 -24.61 5.39 26.24
CA THR A 250 -25.93 5.08 25.68
C THR A 250 -25.83 4.45 24.28
N ALA A 251 -24.89 4.89 23.44
CA ALA A 251 -24.67 4.26 22.15
C ALA A 251 -24.10 2.83 22.28
N LEU A 252 -23.15 2.61 23.20
CA LEU A 252 -22.54 1.31 23.47
C LEU A 252 -23.48 0.31 24.15
N GLU A 253 -24.50 0.79 24.89
CA GLU A 253 -25.58 -0.06 25.42
C GLU A 253 -26.37 -0.74 24.28
N THR A 254 -26.47 -0.10 23.11
CA THR A 254 -27.11 -0.68 21.92
C THR A 254 -26.14 -1.49 21.06
N ASP A 255 -24.93 -0.97 20.82
CA ASP A 255 -23.88 -1.68 20.08
C ASP A 255 -22.54 -1.64 20.84
N PRO A 256 -22.25 -2.69 21.62
CA PRO A 256 -20.99 -2.79 22.37
C PRO A 256 -19.75 -2.99 21.50
N THR A 257 -19.91 -3.26 20.19
CA THR A 257 -18.80 -3.62 19.31
C THR A 257 -18.08 -2.43 18.67
N ASP A 258 -18.54 -1.21 18.99
CA ASP A 258 -18.00 0.03 18.46
C ASP A 258 -16.65 0.41 19.10
N ALA A 259 -15.57 -0.10 18.51
CA ALA A 259 -14.20 0.14 18.99
C ALA A 259 -13.83 1.64 19.07
N ALA A 260 -14.40 2.49 18.22
CA ALA A 260 -14.10 3.92 18.21
C ALA A 260 -14.69 4.63 19.43
N LEU A 261 -15.91 4.27 19.84
CA LEU A 261 -16.53 4.80 21.05
C LEU A 261 -15.78 4.36 22.31
N TRP A 262 -15.30 3.11 22.36
CA TRP A 262 -14.44 2.67 23.46
C TRP A 262 -13.15 3.48 23.56
N LEU A 263 -12.51 3.82 22.45
CA LEU A 263 -11.36 4.73 22.46
C LEU A 263 -11.75 6.14 22.95
N ILE A 264 -12.88 6.69 22.50
CA ILE A 264 -13.38 7.99 22.98
C ILE A 264 -13.54 7.96 24.50
N ARG A 265 -14.23 6.95 25.06
CA ARG A 265 -14.40 6.78 26.50
C ARG A 265 -13.07 6.63 27.23
N GLY A 266 -12.14 5.88 26.67
CA GLY A 266 -10.77 5.77 27.20
C GLY A 266 -10.06 7.12 27.31
N ARG A 267 -10.14 7.95 26.26
CA ARG A 267 -9.56 9.30 26.25
C ARG A 267 -10.28 10.26 27.20
N LEU A 268 -11.60 10.15 27.32
CA LEU A 268 -12.40 10.91 28.30
C LEU A 268 -12.04 10.52 29.74
N ALA A 269 -11.78 9.24 30.02
CA ALA A 269 -11.33 8.76 31.31
C ALA A 269 -9.93 9.27 31.67
N LEU A 270 -8.99 9.30 30.72
CA LEU A 270 -7.69 9.96 30.90
C LEU A 270 -7.84 11.45 31.26
N ALA A 271 -8.70 12.17 30.53
CA ALA A 271 -8.97 13.58 30.79
C ALA A 271 -9.61 13.83 32.19
N ASN A 272 -10.32 12.85 32.73
CA ASN A 272 -10.89 12.88 34.08
C ASN A 272 -9.96 12.32 35.17
N ALA A 273 -8.69 12.01 34.83
CA ALA A 273 -7.73 11.37 35.75
C ALA A 273 -8.24 10.05 36.34
N LEU A 274 -8.94 9.26 35.53
CA LEU A 274 -9.42 7.91 35.85
C LEU A 274 -8.62 6.88 35.04
N PRO A 275 -7.34 6.63 35.39
CA PRO A 275 -6.46 5.83 34.56
C PRO A 275 -6.86 4.34 34.52
N ASP A 276 -7.55 3.86 35.56
CA ASP A 276 -8.04 2.49 35.61
C ASP A 276 -9.09 2.21 34.56
N ALA A 277 -10.15 3.02 34.55
CA ALA A 277 -11.20 2.97 33.55
C ALA A 277 -10.66 3.24 32.14
N ALA A 278 -9.72 4.18 32.01
CA ALA A 278 -9.11 4.51 30.72
C ALA A 278 -8.47 3.28 30.06
N HIS A 279 -7.62 2.56 30.80
CA HIS A 279 -6.95 1.40 30.24
C HIS A 279 -7.92 0.24 30.03
N GLU A 280 -8.97 0.05 30.84
CA GLU A 280 -10.02 -0.93 30.52
C GLU A 280 -10.70 -0.62 29.18
N TYR A 281 -11.13 0.62 28.97
CA TYR A 281 -11.80 1.02 27.72
C TYR A 281 -10.87 0.93 26.50
N ILE A 282 -9.61 1.35 26.64
CA ILE A 282 -8.65 1.28 25.54
C ILE A 282 -8.25 -0.17 25.24
N ALA A 283 -8.10 -1.02 26.25
CA ALA A 283 -7.86 -2.45 26.05
C ALA A 283 -9.04 -3.11 25.32
N HIS A 284 -10.27 -2.73 25.66
CA HIS A 284 -11.45 -3.26 24.96
C HIS A 284 -11.53 -2.79 23.50
N ALA A 285 -11.16 -1.52 23.22
CA ALA A 285 -11.01 -1.05 21.84
C ALA A 285 -9.97 -1.85 21.05
N LEU A 286 -8.88 -2.28 21.70
CA LEU A 286 -7.86 -3.14 21.08
C LEU A 286 -8.41 -4.54 20.77
N GLU A 287 -9.17 -5.14 21.70
CA GLU A 287 -9.83 -6.45 21.50
C GLU A 287 -10.81 -6.44 20.31
N LEU A 288 -11.51 -5.32 20.12
CA LEU A 288 -12.41 -5.10 18.98
C LEU A 288 -11.68 -4.79 17.66
N GLY A 289 -10.34 -4.84 17.63
CA GLY A 289 -9.54 -4.74 16.42
C GLY A 289 -9.11 -3.32 16.04
N PHE A 290 -9.20 -2.35 16.95
CA PHE A 290 -8.68 -1.00 16.67
C PHE A 290 -7.14 -1.05 16.52
N PRO A 291 -6.54 -0.31 15.57
CA PRO A 291 -5.10 -0.36 15.31
C PRO A 291 -4.24 -0.09 16.55
N ARG A 292 -3.45 -1.08 16.95
CA ARG A 292 -2.63 -1.08 18.17
C ARG A 292 -1.71 0.13 18.24
N GLU A 293 -1.09 0.49 17.12
CA GLU A 293 -0.12 1.59 17.03
C GLU A 293 -0.73 2.94 17.43
N ARG A 294 -2.05 3.11 17.25
CA ARG A 294 -2.77 4.32 17.64
C ARG A 294 -3.19 4.31 19.11
N LEU A 295 -3.28 3.13 19.73
CA LEU A 295 -3.70 2.95 21.12
C LEU A 295 -2.53 2.97 22.10
N VAL A 296 -1.35 2.49 21.68
CA VAL A 296 -0.17 2.37 22.54
C VAL A 296 0.19 3.67 23.27
N PRO A 297 0.20 4.87 22.66
CA PRO A 297 0.48 6.10 23.40
C PRO A 297 -0.51 6.35 24.54
N TRP A 298 -1.78 6.03 24.35
CA TRP A 298 -2.82 6.22 25.36
C TRP A 298 -2.79 5.15 26.46
N LEU A 299 -2.46 3.90 26.11
CA LEU A 299 -2.21 2.84 27.09
C LEU A 299 -0.99 3.18 27.96
N ALA A 300 0.08 3.68 27.33
CA ALA A 300 1.28 4.13 28.03
C ALA A 300 0.97 5.32 28.96
N GLU A 301 0.13 6.26 28.54
CA GLU A 301 -0.32 7.36 29.41
C GLU A 301 -1.13 6.84 30.61
N ALA A 302 -2.05 5.89 30.40
CA ALA A 302 -2.82 5.29 31.48
C ALA A 302 -1.91 4.56 32.50
N ASP A 303 -0.95 3.75 32.03
CA ASP A 303 -0.01 3.04 32.90
C ASP A 303 0.97 3.99 33.60
N PHE A 304 1.36 5.09 32.95
CA PHE A 304 2.15 6.15 33.57
C PHE A 304 1.41 6.79 34.75
N LEU A 305 0.12 7.09 34.59
CA LEU A 305 -0.73 7.66 35.64
C LEU A 305 -1.00 6.67 36.79
N ARG A 306 -1.02 5.36 36.50
CA ARG A 306 -1.06 4.31 37.53
C ARG A 306 0.28 4.09 38.25
N GLY A 307 1.38 4.60 37.70
CA GLY A 307 2.74 4.39 38.21
C GLY A 307 3.41 3.09 37.76
N ASP A 308 2.85 2.36 36.79
CA ASP A 308 3.45 1.15 36.22
C ASP A 308 4.44 1.51 35.09
N TYR A 309 5.59 2.06 35.47
CA TYR A 309 6.61 2.51 34.53
C TYR A 309 7.24 1.36 33.73
N ALA A 310 7.21 0.13 34.24
CA ALA A 310 7.71 -1.04 33.52
C ALA A 310 6.87 -1.31 32.27
N ARG A 311 5.54 -1.25 32.41
CA ARG A 311 4.63 -1.36 31.25
C ARG A 311 4.78 -0.22 30.27
N VAL A 312 4.97 1.02 30.75
CA VAL A 312 5.20 2.19 29.87
C VAL A 312 6.39 1.95 28.95
N SER A 313 7.52 1.51 29.52
CA SER A 313 8.73 1.17 28.75
C SER A 313 8.46 0.07 27.71
N GLN A 314 7.81 -1.02 28.13
CA GLN A 314 7.47 -2.14 27.24
C GLN A 314 6.56 -1.71 26.07
N LEU A 315 5.52 -0.92 26.37
CA LEU A 315 4.57 -0.42 25.38
C LEU A 315 5.25 0.51 24.36
N LEU A 316 6.02 1.48 24.83
CA LEU A 316 6.69 2.45 23.95
C LEU A 316 7.82 1.80 23.13
N ALA A 317 8.58 0.87 23.72
CA ALA A 317 9.56 0.08 22.98
C ALA A 317 8.92 -0.72 21.84
N SER A 318 7.72 -1.25 22.05
CA SER A 318 6.99 -2.02 21.03
C SER A 318 6.49 -1.19 19.84
N LEU A 319 6.42 0.14 19.96
CA LEU A 319 6.02 1.02 18.87
C LEU A 319 7.16 1.18 17.84
N GLY A 320 8.41 1.09 18.28
CA GLY A 320 9.61 1.32 17.47
C GLY A 320 9.75 2.78 16.99
N ASN A 321 10.99 3.19 16.71
CA ASN A 321 11.30 4.57 16.30
C ASN A 321 10.72 4.99 14.93
N ALA A 322 10.37 4.01 14.08
CA ALA A 322 9.86 4.26 12.73
C ALA A 322 8.34 4.50 12.67
N ALA A 323 7.56 3.87 13.56
CA ALA A 323 6.10 4.06 13.60
C ALA A 323 5.69 5.24 14.52
N ALA A 324 6.61 5.78 15.32
CA ALA A 324 6.35 6.90 16.20
C ALA A 324 6.15 8.22 15.43
N LEU A 325 5.03 8.90 15.73
CA LEU A 325 4.80 10.28 15.30
C LEU A 325 6.00 11.17 15.69
N PRO A 326 6.38 12.18 14.90
CA PRO A 326 7.53 13.04 15.20
C PRO A 326 7.51 13.65 16.61
N THR A 327 6.32 13.99 17.11
CA THR A 327 6.10 14.50 18.47
C THR A 327 6.34 13.45 19.57
N LEU A 328 6.14 12.17 19.28
CA LEU A 328 6.34 11.07 20.22
C LEU A 328 7.77 10.53 20.22
N LYS A 329 8.59 10.84 19.21
CA LYS A 329 9.98 10.36 19.12
C LYS A 329 10.84 10.64 20.36
N PRO A 330 10.80 11.83 20.99
CA PRO A 330 11.57 12.08 22.21
C PRO A 330 11.13 11.19 23.37
N VAL A 331 9.81 10.95 23.49
CA VAL A 331 9.23 10.11 24.55
C VAL A 331 9.60 8.65 24.32
N VAL A 332 9.43 8.15 23.10
CA VAL A 332 9.83 6.77 22.76
C VAL A 332 11.31 6.55 23.06
N LYS A 333 12.19 7.47 22.63
CA LYS A 333 13.64 7.39 22.88
C LYS A 333 14.00 7.42 24.38
N TYR A 334 13.23 8.09 25.22
CA TYR A 334 13.49 8.13 26.66
C TYR A 334 13.13 6.80 27.34
N TRP A 335 12.05 6.15 26.88
CA TRP A 335 11.48 4.95 27.52
C TRP A 335 11.92 3.62 26.88
N SER A 336 12.48 3.63 25.67
CA SER A 336 13.04 2.47 24.96
C SER A 336 14.55 2.38 25.10
#